data_AF-A0A5E4IQH2-F1
#
_entry.id   AF-A0A5E4IQH2-F1
#
_cell.length_a   1.000
_cell.length_b   1.000
_cell.length_c   1.000
_cell.angle_alpha   90.00
_cell.angle_beta   90.00
_cell.angle_gamma   90.00
#
_symmetry.space_group_name_H-M   'P 1'
#
loop_
_entity.id
_entity.type
_entity.pdbx_description
1 polymer ?
#
loop_
_entity_poly.entity_id
_entity_poly.type
_entity_poly.pdbx_seq_one_letter_code
_entity_poly.pdbx_strand_id
1 'polypeptide(L)'
;MAETQKKAGEKTNFDEMIAKKAFVKFQPMSGGPTMIGYVVGRDADKKLIVKIKEHNRLLRLFKKTRHEYRVEEQLVKPLEKPAVAEEKPREEAPKPPEEKPVQSAAPRQWTEKQKTILFTYKLIVKGMNDAEKYTFLGYLSETDRILTDSKELGETLDRWKNLAEDKEFIKRYPEIGVAWKAFMKTEEYDVAKVLRKRPVVTEEQKQHMFRQMRSGLERRVDPKIAKNKIAILIDIPSHSLHILKNGKIAESYEVAVADKEDGRTPVGLFRIAEKTKDPWWNLTDGEVADAKREGWWTGTRRIPPSPDNPMGPYDMRLKQWGGSSTNYFIHGTDSRHTDYSTRGCVSVWRDDKYIEHIFKLVPRGTPVQIAYESIYVSADKSKLYIFADIYGRGIDTAARIYEKLKNAGVRITPEIDKGVKDALSRVGSDIRDEPWMAVALK
;
A
#
# COMPACT_ATOMS: atom_id res chain seq x y z
N MET A 1 -65.76 -8.68 15.22
CA MET A 1 -65.27 -9.13 13.90
C MET A 1 -64.96 -7.89 13.08
N ALA A 2 -63.80 -7.89 12.43
CA ALA A 2 -63.23 -6.82 11.59
C ALA A 2 -62.47 -5.69 12.31
N GLU A 3 -61.29 -6.03 12.81
CA GLU A 3 -60.16 -5.09 12.80
C GLU A 3 -58.90 -5.88 12.45
N THR A 4 -58.55 -5.94 11.16
CA THR A 4 -57.27 -6.53 10.75
C THR A 4 -56.82 -6.02 9.39
N GLN A 5 -55.52 -5.70 9.33
CA GLN A 5 -54.64 -5.61 8.16
C GLN A 5 -54.54 -4.27 7.42
N LYS A 6 -53.60 -3.45 7.91
CA LYS A 6 -52.78 -2.60 7.04
C LYS A 6 -51.32 -2.59 7.51
N LYS A 7 -50.58 -3.66 7.19
CA LYS A 7 -49.11 -3.71 7.17
C LYS A 7 -48.67 -4.75 6.13
N ALA A 8 -48.66 -4.36 4.86
CA ALA A 8 -47.89 -5.06 3.84
C ALA A 8 -46.50 -4.42 3.82
N GLY A 9 -45.52 -5.09 4.46
CA GLY A 9 -44.12 -4.75 4.31
C GLY A 9 -43.63 -5.23 2.95
N GLU A 10 -42.97 -4.35 2.19
CA GLU A 10 -42.21 -4.72 1.01
C GLU A 10 -41.22 -5.84 1.37
N LYS A 11 -41.44 -7.04 0.83
CA LYS A 11 -40.48 -8.13 0.97
C LYS A 11 -39.24 -7.77 0.14
N THR A 12 -38.16 -7.45 0.83
CA THR A 12 -36.84 -7.22 0.23
C THR A 12 -36.37 -8.48 -0.51
N ASN A 13 -36.14 -8.39 -1.82
CA ASN A 13 -35.68 -9.52 -2.65
C ASN A 13 -34.14 -9.65 -2.57
N PHE A 14 -33.65 -10.42 -1.59
CA PHE A 14 -32.22 -10.55 -1.31
C PHE A 14 -31.41 -11.23 -2.43
N ASP A 15 -32.02 -12.09 -3.25
CA ASP A 15 -31.32 -12.76 -4.36
C ASP A 15 -30.97 -11.76 -5.48
N GLU A 16 -31.85 -10.77 -5.71
CA GLU A 16 -31.59 -9.65 -6.62
C GLU A 16 -30.52 -8.70 -6.06
N MET A 17 -30.48 -8.51 -4.74
CA MET A 17 -29.47 -7.70 -4.07
C MET A 17 -28.09 -8.35 -4.09
N ILE A 18 -28.01 -9.68 -3.99
CA ILE A 18 -26.76 -10.45 -4.18
C ILE A 18 -26.27 -10.30 -5.62
N ALA A 19 -27.15 -10.46 -6.61
CA ALA A 19 -26.80 -10.29 -8.02
C ALA A 19 -26.29 -8.89 -8.35
N LYS A 20 -26.83 -7.85 -7.71
CA LYS A 20 -26.45 -6.44 -7.91
C LYS A 20 -25.37 -5.92 -6.95
N LYS A 21 -24.86 -6.75 -6.02
CA LYS A 21 -24.00 -6.32 -4.90
C LYS A 21 -24.54 -5.07 -4.19
N ALA A 22 -25.85 -5.05 -3.93
CA ALA A 22 -26.53 -3.88 -3.39
C ALA A 22 -25.98 -3.53 -2.00
N PHE A 23 -25.80 -2.23 -1.76
CA PHE A 23 -25.33 -1.76 -0.46
C PHE A 23 -26.46 -1.82 0.57
N VAL A 24 -26.12 -2.33 1.74
CA VAL A 24 -27.03 -2.52 2.85
C VAL A 24 -26.46 -1.94 4.13
N LYS A 25 -27.34 -1.41 4.96
CA LYS A 25 -27.02 -1.05 6.34
C LYS A 25 -27.30 -2.27 7.21
N PHE A 26 -26.31 -2.72 7.99
CA PHE A 26 -26.37 -3.97 8.72
C PHE A 26 -25.71 -3.90 10.10
N GLN A 27 -26.10 -4.78 11.02
CA GLN A 27 -25.45 -4.91 12.33
C GLN A 27 -24.83 -6.31 12.48
N PRO A 28 -23.54 -6.44 12.82
CA PRO A 28 -22.89 -7.75 12.95
C PRO A 28 -23.51 -8.61 14.07
N MET A 29 -23.56 -9.93 13.85
CA MET A 29 -23.97 -10.87 14.90
C MET A 29 -23.01 -10.90 16.10
N SER A 30 -21.76 -10.45 15.94
CA SER A 30 -20.79 -10.34 17.05
C SER A 30 -21.12 -9.23 18.05
N GLY A 31 -22.15 -8.42 17.79
CA GLY A 31 -22.42 -7.17 18.51
C GLY A 31 -21.48 -6.06 18.03
N GLY A 32 -22.03 -4.87 17.79
CA GLY A 32 -21.27 -3.72 17.27
C GLY A 32 -22.15 -2.63 16.66
N PRO A 33 -21.55 -1.50 16.22
CA PRO A 33 -22.26 -0.41 15.58
C PRO A 33 -22.84 -0.83 14.23
N THR A 34 -23.91 -0.15 13.77
CA THR A 34 -24.48 -0.42 12.45
C THR A 34 -23.53 0.04 11.34
N MET A 35 -23.17 -0.87 10.45
CA MET A 35 -22.20 -0.67 9.36
C MET A 35 -22.88 -0.70 7.99
N ILE A 36 -22.15 -0.30 6.96
CA ILE A 36 -22.60 -0.37 5.57
C ILE A 36 -21.66 -1.30 4.82
N GLY A 37 -22.23 -2.27 4.10
CA GLY A 37 -21.50 -3.22 3.28
C GLY A 37 -22.33 -3.62 2.09
N TYR A 38 -21.84 -4.56 1.29
CA TYR A 38 -22.57 -5.12 0.16
C TYR A 38 -22.75 -6.62 0.35
N VAL A 39 -23.93 -7.12 0.01
CA VAL A 39 -24.26 -8.54 0.14
C VAL A 39 -23.52 -9.32 -0.97
N VAL A 40 -22.78 -10.36 -0.59
CA VAL A 40 -21.99 -11.18 -1.51
C VAL A 40 -22.54 -12.60 -1.69
N GLY A 41 -23.38 -13.08 -0.78
CA GLY A 41 -23.98 -14.41 -0.88
C GLY A 41 -24.61 -14.85 0.44
N ARG A 42 -24.88 -16.15 0.54
CA ARG A 42 -25.34 -16.81 1.76
C ARG A 42 -24.35 -17.88 2.20
N ASP A 43 -24.26 -18.12 3.50
CA ASP A 43 -23.52 -19.26 4.05
C ASP A 43 -24.38 -20.54 4.03
N ALA A 44 -23.79 -21.68 4.46
CA ALA A 44 -24.47 -22.98 4.52
C ALA A 44 -25.73 -22.98 5.41
N ASP A 45 -25.81 -22.03 6.35
CA ASP A 45 -26.93 -21.85 7.28
C ASP A 45 -27.97 -20.83 6.76
N LYS A 46 -27.87 -20.45 5.47
CA LYS A 46 -28.71 -19.47 4.77
C LYS A 46 -28.62 -18.03 5.33
N LYS A 47 -27.61 -17.69 6.14
CA LYS A 47 -27.39 -16.31 6.62
C LYS A 47 -26.68 -15.48 5.56
N LEU A 48 -26.97 -14.19 5.51
CA LEU A 48 -26.35 -13.28 4.54
C LEU A 48 -24.88 -13.03 4.90
N ILE A 49 -24.01 -13.12 3.89
CA ILE A 49 -22.62 -12.70 3.98
C ILE A 49 -22.52 -11.29 3.40
N VAL A 50 -22.08 -10.34 4.23
CA VAL A 50 -21.93 -8.94 3.87
C VAL A 50 -20.46 -8.54 3.95
N LYS A 51 -19.91 -8.01 2.85
CA LYS A 51 -18.53 -7.47 2.80
C LYS A 51 -18.53 -5.97 3.01
N ILE A 52 -17.63 -5.49 3.85
CA ILE A 52 -17.38 -4.05 4.00
C ILE A 52 -16.35 -3.62 2.96
N LYS A 53 -16.61 -2.50 2.29
CA LYS A 53 -15.75 -1.97 1.23
C LYS A 53 -14.76 -0.96 1.81
N GLU A 54 -13.67 -1.44 2.41
CA GLU A 54 -12.57 -0.57 2.87
C GLU A 54 -11.83 0.03 1.67
N HIS A 55 -11.95 1.35 1.48
CA HIS A 55 -11.21 2.11 0.46
C HIS A 55 -9.97 2.81 1.02
N ASN A 56 -9.71 2.71 2.31
CA ASN A 56 -8.55 3.35 2.89
C ASN A 56 -7.35 2.41 2.79
N ARG A 57 -6.40 2.76 1.93
CA ARG A 57 -5.17 2.00 1.69
C ARG A 57 -4.37 1.78 2.97
N LEU A 58 -4.39 2.77 3.85
CA LEU A 58 -3.70 2.74 5.14
C LEU A 58 -4.31 1.72 6.09
N LEU A 59 -5.64 1.61 6.17
CA LEU A 59 -6.30 0.57 6.98
C LEU A 59 -6.05 -0.85 6.44
N ARG A 60 -5.86 -1.01 5.12
CA ARG A 60 -5.51 -2.30 4.49
C ARG A 60 -4.11 -2.81 4.86
N LEU A 61 -3.21 -1.92 5.29
CA LEU A 61 -1.86 -2.29 5.73
C LEU A 61 -1.84 -2.84 7.17
N PHE A 62 -2.89 -2.61 7.99
CA PHE A 62 -2.80 -2.79 9.45
C PHE A 62 -3.76 -3.80 10.10
N LYS A 63 -4.69 -4.45 9.39
CA LYS A 63 -5.66 -5.36 10.05
C LYS A 63 -5.76 -6.76 9.44
N LYS A 64 -5.53 -7.78 10.29
CA LYS A 64 -6.01 -9.17 10.12
C LYS A 64 -7.52 -9.28 10.38
N THR A 65 -8.35 -8.44 9.78
CA THR A 65 -9.81 -8.53 9.97
C THR A 65 -10.44 -9.47 8.94
N ARG A 66 -11.31 -10.38 9.39
CA ARG A 66 -12.19 -11.14 8.49
C ARG A 66 -13.09 -10.15 7.76
N HIS A 67 -12.94 -10.06 6.44
CA HIS A 67 -13.62 -9.10 5.57
C HIS A 67 -15.11 -9.44 5.31
N GLU A 68 -15.61 -10.48 5.98
CA GLU A 68 -16.92 -11.08 5.77
C GLU A 68 -17.66 -11.15 7.10
N TYR A 69 -18.79 -10.46 7.17
CA TYR A 69 -19.69 -10.51 8.32
C TYR A 69 -20.91 -11.35 7.97
N ARG A 70 -21.24 -12.28 8.86
CA ARG A 70 -22.51 -13.01 8.82
C ARG A 70 -23.58 -12.16 9.49
N VAL A 71 -24.71 -12.00 8.82
CA VAL A 71 -25.80 -11.12 9.26
C VAL A 71 -27.13 -11.82 9.08
N GLU A 72 -28.02 -11.63 10.05
CA GLU A 72 -29.41 -12.06 9.94
C GLU A 72 -30.21 -11.08 9.09
N GLU A 73 -31.08 -11.59 8.21
CA GLU A 73 -31.83 -10.79 7.23
C GLU A 73 -32.63 -9.65 7.89
N GLN A 74 -33.12 -9.87 9.10
CA GLN A 74 -33.91 -8.91 9.88
C GLN A 74 -33.11 -7.67 10.32
N LEU A 75 -31.79 -7.77 10.34
CA LEU A 75 -30.87 -6.71 10.72
C LEU A 75 -30.28 -5.97 9.50
N VAL A 76 -30.77 -6.26 8.30
CA VAL A 76 -30.30 -5.69 7.03
C VAL A 76 -31.39 -4.77 6.46
N LYS A 77 -31.07 -3.49 6.25
CA LYS A 77 -31.97 -2.52 5.60
C LYS A 77 -31.39 -2.06 4.25
N PRO A 78 -32.17 -2.14 3.15
CA PRO A 78 -31.79 -1.55 1.87
C PRO A 78 -31.55 -0.04 1.99
N LEU A 79 -30.56 0.49 1.29
CA LEU A 79 -30.37 1.94 1.15
C LEU A 79 -31.25 2.42 -0.01
N GLU A 80 -32.30 3.19 0.29
CA GLU A 80 -33.15 3.82 -0.73
C GLU A 80 -32.35 4.85 -1.55
N LYS A 81 -32.56 4.84 -2.88
CA LYS A 81 -31.99 5.85 -3.79
C LYS A 81 -32.74 7.18 -3.62
N PRO A 82 -32.07 8.35 -3.63
CA PRO A 82 -32.79 9.62 -3.62
C PRO A 82 -33.54 9.84 -4.95
N ALA A 83 -34.77 10.36 -4.84
CA ALA A 83 -35.67 10.67 -5.94
C ALA A 83 -35.16 11.83 -6.82
N VAL A 84 -35.32 11.69 -8.13
CA VAL A 84 -35.04 12.72 -9.14
C VAL A 84 -36.21 13.70 -9.18
N ALA A 85 -35.96 15.00 -9.07
CA ALA A 85 -36.97 16.05 -9.18
C ALA A 85 -37.08 16.59 -10.62
N GLU A 86 -38.31 16.72 -11.11
CA GLU A 86 -38.71 17.20 -12.44
C GLU A 86 -38.57 18.74 -12.60
N GLU A 87 -38.16 19.19 -13.80
CA GLU A 87 -38.13 20.60 -14.20
C GLU A 87 -39.46 21.06 -14.83
N LYS A 88 -39.80 22.36 -14.68
CA LYS A 88 -40.81 23.06 -15.49
C LYS A 88 -40.21 24.32 -16.15
N PRO A 89 -40.70 24.75 -17.34
CA PRO A 89 -40.05 25.79 -18.15
C PRO A 89 -40.72 27.18 -18.06
N ARG A 90 -39.96 28.26 -18.34
CA ARG A 90 -40.50 29.54 -18.86
C ARG A 90 -39.44 30.42 -19.56
N GLU A 91 -39.95 31.25 -20.48
CA GLU A 91 -39.37 31.85 -21.71
C GLU A 91 -38.37 33.04 -21.58
N GLU A 92 -37.64 33.27 -22.69
CA GLU A 92 -36.71 34.37 -23.10
C GLU A 92 -37.37 35.78 -23.22
N ALA A 93 -36.76 36.97 -23.36
CA ALA A 93 -35.45 37.70 -23.20
C ALA A 93 -35.73 39.18 -23.70
N PRO A 94 -34.82 40.18 -23.92
CA PRO A 94 -33.47 40.55 -23.42
C PRO A 94 -33.21 42.08 -23.15
N LYS A 95 -31.99 42.44 -22.64
CA LYS A 95 -31.04 43.56 -22.99
C LYS A 95 -30.40 44.27 -21.75
N PRO A 96 -29.26 45.02 -21.89
CA PRO A 96 -27.93 44.74 -22.45
C PRO A 96 -26.80 45.08 -21.39
N PRO A 97 -25.48 45.11 -21.69
CA PRO A 97 -24.43 44.59 -20.80
C PRO A 97 -23.82 45.61 -19.82
N GLU A 98 -23.47 45.13 -18.61
CA GLU A 98 -22.53 45.79 -17.69
C GLU A 98 -21.51 44.78 -17.16
N GLU A 99 -20.25 45.19 -17.15
CA GLU A 99 -19.06 44.42 -16.83
C GLU A 99 -19.12 43.79 -15.43
N LYS A 100 -18.80 42.50 -15.32
CA LYS A 100 -18.73 41.78 -14.04
C LYS A 100 -17.44 40.97 -13.87
N PRO A 101 -17.04 40.75 -12.60
CA PRO A 101 -15.71 40.29 -12.19
C PRO A 101 -15.50 38.82 -12.52
N VAL A 102 -14.22 38.40 -12.46
CA VAL A 102 -13.74 37.01 -12.62
C VAL A 102 -14.75 35.98 -12.11
N GLN A 103 -15.31 35.21 -13.04
CA GLN A 103 -16.31 34.17 -12.79
C GLN A 103 -15.78 33.10 -11.84
N SER A 104 -16.58 32.76 -10.82
CA SER A 104 -16.40 31.53 -10.04
C SER A 104 -16.57 30.32 -10.96
N ALA A 105 -15.57 29.44 -11.01
CA ALA A 105 -15.66 28.17 -11.72
C ALA A 105 -16.91 27.38 -11.27
N ALA A 106 -17.58 26.72 -12.21
CA ALA A 106 -18.69 25.82 -11.94
C ALA A 106 -18.37 24.86 -10.78
N PRO A 107 -19.35 24.47 -9.93
CA PRO A 107 -19.10 23.58 -8.80
C PRO A 107 -18.47 22.28 -9.30
N ARG A 108 -17.19 22.07 -8.97
CA ARG A 108 -16.45 20.86 -9.33
C ARG A 108 -17.17 19.66 -8.72
N GLN A 109 -17.68 18.77 -9.56
CA GLN A 109 -18.31 17.53 -9.10
C GLN A 109 -17.27 16.64 -8.42
N TRP A 110 -17.58 16.17 -7.21
CA TRP A 110 -16.75 15.23 -6.47
C TRP A 110 -16.62 13.90 -7.23
N THR A 111 -15.41 13.34 -7.28
CA THR A 111 -15.21 11.97 -7.78
C THR A 111 -15.76 10.94 -6.78
N GLU A 112 -16.06 9.73 -7.23
CA GLU A 112 -16.53 8.65 -6.34
C GLU A 112 -15.50 8.31 -5.24
N LYS A 113 -14.20 8.43 -5.53
CA LYS A 113 -13.13 8.28 -4.53
C LYS A 113 -13.21 9.39 -3.47
N GLN A 114 -13.36 10.64 -3.89
CA GLN A 114 -13.48 11.77 -2.95
C GLN A 114 -14.75 11.66 -2.10
N LYS A 115 -15.90 11.32 -2.71
CA LYS A 115 -17.16 11.08 -1.97
C LYS A 115 -16.98 10.00 -0.91
N THR A 116 -16.28 8.92 -1.24
CA THR A 116 -16.01 7.82 -0.31
C THR A 116 -15.14 8.28 0.86
N ILE A 117 -14.05 8.99 0.60
CA ILE A 117 -13.14 9.49 1.66
C ILE A 117 -13.88 10.49 2.57
N LEU A 118 -14.63 11.43 1.98
CA LEU A 118 -15.43 12.38 2.75
C LEU A 118 -16.52 11.69 3.58
N PHE A 119 -17.09 10.59 3.09
CA PHE A 119 -18.03 9.78 3.85
C PHE A 119 -17.37 9.07 5.05
N THR A 120 -16.15 8.54 4.87
CA THR A 120 -15.35 7.95 5.96
C THR A 120 -15.11 8.98 7.06
N TYR A 121 -14.74 10.20 6.69
CA TYR A 121 -14.44 11.29 7.62
C TYR A 121 -15.62 12.21 7.90
N LYS A 122 -16.86 11.78 7.62
CA LYS A 122 -18.07 12.63 7.68
C LYS A 122 -18.27 13.39 8.99
N LEU A 123 -17.81 12.83 10.12
CA LEU A 123 -17.89 13.48 11.42
C LEU A 123 -16.83 14.59 11.57
N ILE A 124 -15.64 14.37 11.03
CA ILE A 124 -14.53 15.33 11.05
C ILE A 124 -14.81 16.48 10.09
N VAL A 125 -15.32 16.18 8.88
CA VAL A 125 -15.58 17.18 7.84
C VAL A 125 -16.98 17.81 7.92
N LYS A 126 -17.72 17.53 9.00
CA LYS A 126 -19.06 18.08 9.20
C LYS A 126 -18.99 19.60 9.31
N GLY A 127 -19.76 20.30 8.47
CA GLY A 127 -19.82 21.76 8.46
C GLY A 127 -18.73 22.44 7.63
N MET A 128 -17.81 21.67 7.02
CA MET A 128 -16.84 22.23 6.09
C MET A 128 -17.48 22.59 4.75
N ASN A 129 -17.05 23.70 4.16
CA ASN A 129 -17.37 24.07 2.78
C ASN A 129 -16.54 23.24 1.78
N ASP A 130 -16.80 23.41 0.47
CA ASP A 130 -16.14 22.59 -0.54
C ASP A 130 -14.64 22.88 -0.66
N ALA A 131 -14.20 24.14 -0.55
CA ALA A 131 -12.78 24.49 -0.58
C ALA A 131 -12.01 23.83 0.57
N GLU A 132 -12.57 23.86 1.78
CA GLU A 132 -12.03 23.20 2.97
C GLU A 132 -11.93 21.69 2.79
N LYS A 133 -12.97 21.05 2.22
CA LYS A 133 -12.97 19.62 1.93
C LYS A 133 -11.93 19.25 0.88
N TYR A 134 -11.76 20.06 -0.16
CA TYR A 134 -10.71 19.84 -1.17
C TYR A 134 -9.32 19.94 -0.56
N THR A 135 -9.06 20.94 0.28
CA THR A 135 -7.77 21.08 0.97
C THR A 135 -7.51 19.93 1.95
N PHE A 136 -8.53 19.48 2.68
CA PHE A 136 -8.42 18.31 3.56
C PHE A 136 -8.10 17.02 2.80
N LEU A 137 -8.77 16.80 1.66
CA LEU A 137 -8.46 15.69 0.76
C LEU A 137 -7.04 15.79 0.19
N GLY A 138 -6.56 17.02 -0.04
CA GLY A 138 -5.18 17.29 -0.44
C GLY A 138 -4.17 16.84 0.62
N TYR A 139 -4.39 17.16 1.90
CA TYR A 139 -3.53 16.67 2.98
C TYR A 139 -3.51 15.15 3.08
N LEU A 140 -4.67 14.50 3.00
CA LEU A 140 -4.74 13.04 3.02
C LEU A 140 -3.99 12.42 1.83
N SER A 141 -4.24 12.93 0.61
CA SER A 141 -3.62 12.39 -0.61
C SER A 141 -2.11 12.58 -0.63
N GLU A 142 -1.63 13.75 -0.21
CA GLU A 142 -0.20 14.06 -0.22
C GLU A 142 0.54 13.34 0.91
N THR A 143 -0.10 13.18 2.08
CA THR A 143 0.43 12.34 3.17
C THR A 143 0.57 10.89 2.73
N ASP A 144 -0.43 10.33 2.05
CA ASP A 144 -0.37 8.97 1.48
C ASP A 144 0.78 8.83 0.47
N ARG A 145 0.98 9.86 -0.38
CA ARG A 145 2.07 9.88 -1.37
C ARG A 145 3.46 9.86 -0.72
N ILE A 146 3.68 10.63 0.34
CA ILE A 146 5.02 10.82 0.94
C ILE A 146 5.26 9.98 2.20
N LEU A 147 4.31 9.13 2.58
CA LEU A 147 4.31 8.46 3.89
C LEU A 147 5.59 7.67 4.18
N THR A 148 6.24 7.17 3.13
CA THR A 148 7.40 6.29 3.19
C THR A 148 8.73 7.04 3.21
N ASP A 149 8.73 8.35 2.92
CA ASP A 149 9.90 9.21 3.03
C ASP A 149 9.78 10.07 4.29
N SER A 150 10.36 9.60 5.40
CA SER A 150 10.23 10.29 6.70
C SER A 150 10.75 11.72 6.67
N LYS A 151 11.72 12.03 5.80
CA LYS A 151 12.27 13.38 5.62
C LYS A 151 11.26 14.27 4.93
N GLU A 152 10.81 13.89 3.74
CA GLU A 152 9.84 14.66 2.95
C GLU A 152 8.52 14.81 3.72
N LEU A 153 8.08 13.76 4.41
CA LEU A 153 6.92 13.76 5.30
C LEU A 153 7.07 14.78 6.43
N GLY A 154 8.22 14.78 7.11
CA GLY A 154 8.51 15.74 8.18
C GLY A 154 8.49 17.19 7.69
N GLU A 155 9.22 17.47 6.61
CA GLU A 155 9.30 18.80 6.00
C GLU A 155 7.93 19.30 5.51
N THR A 156 7.12 18.41 4.93
CA THR A 156 5.79 18.74 4.42
C THR A 156 4.81 19.03 5.55
N LEU A 157 4.78 18.20 6.60
CA LEU A 157 3.94 18.44 7.77
C LEU A 157 4.30 19.74 8.49
N ASP A 158 5.59 20.04 8.63
CA ASP A 158 6.03 21.28 9.26
C ASP A 158 5.68 22.50 8.40
N ARG A 159 5.80 22.40 7.06
CA ARG A 159 5.35 23.44 6.14
C ARG A 159 3.85 23.72 6.29
N TRP A 160 3.02 22.68 6.27
CA TRP A 160 1.57 22.84 6.42
C TRP A 160 1.19 23.41 7.77
N LYS A 161 1.84 22.95 8.85
CA LYS A 161 1.66 23.50 10.18
C LYS A 161 1.97 24.99 10.21
N ASN A 162 3.12 25.40 9.68
CA ASN A 162 3.53 26.80 9.66
C ASN A 162 2.54 27.68 8.89
N LEU A 163 2.06 27.22 7.71
CA LEU A 163 1.03 27.93 6.94
C LEU A 163 -0.31 28.01 7.69
N ALA A 164 -0.69 26.93 8.41
CA ALA A 164 -1.91 26.87 9.20
C ALA A 164 -1.81 27.56 10.58
N GLU A 165 -0.64 28.10 10.94
CA GLU A 165 -0.43 28.92 12.14
C GLU A 165 -0.15 30.40 11.79
N ASP A 166 0.14 30.73 10.52
CA ASP A 166 0.30 32.09 10.02
C ASP A 166 -1.06 32.82 9.92
N LYS A 167 -1.24 33.83 10.77
CA LYS A 167 -2.48 34.61 10.87
C LYS A 167 -2.80 35.41 9.60
N GLU A 168 -1.80 36.00 8.96
CA GLU A 168 -2.01 36.80 7.74
C GLU A 168 -2.29 35.88 6.55
N PHE A 169 -1.63 34.73 6.50
CA PHE A 169 -1.87 33.74 5.46
C PHE A 169 -3.27 33.11 5.55
N ILE A 170 -3.72 32.69 6.73
CA ILE A 170 -5.05 32.09 6.92
C ILE A 170 -6.17 33.12 6.71
N LYS A 171 -5.91 34.41 6.98
CA LYS A 171 -6.88 35.47 6.64
C LYS A 171 -7.18 35.50 5.14
N ARG A 172 -6.19 35.18 4.31
CA ARG A 172 -6.32 35.11 2.85
C ARG A 172 -6.78 33.73 2.36
N TYR A 173 -6.43 32.66 3.06
CA TYR A 173 -6.73 31.26 2.71
C TYR A 173 -7.28 30.49 3.92
N PRO A 174 -8.52 30.81 4.38
CA PRO A 174 -9.09 30.25 5.60
C PRO A 174 -9.25 28.72 5.55
N GLU A 175 -9.44 28.17 4.35
CA GLU A 175 -9.62 26.75 4.10
C GLU A 175 -8.44 25.90 4.56
N ILE A 176 -7.22 26.45 4.53
CA ILE A 176 -5.98 25.79 4.94
C ILE A 176 -5.99 25.53 6.45
N GLY A 177 -6.38 26.54 7.26
CA GLY A 177 -6.44 26.40 8.71
C GLY A 177 -7.52 25.42 9.17
N VAL A 178 -8.70 25.45 8.54
CA VAL A 178 -9.80 24.54 8.87
C VAL A 178 -9.47 23.10 8.47
N ALA A 179 -8.97 22.91 7.25
CA ALA A 179 -8.56 21.60 6.76
C ALA A 179 -7.42 21.01 7.59
N TRP A 180 -6.46 21.82 8.05
CA TRP A 180 -5.35 21.35 8.88
C TRP A 180 -5.85 20.84 10.23
N LYS A 181 -6.74 21.58 10.89
CA LYS A 181 -7.38 21.15 12.14
C LYS A 181 -8.22 19.88 11.99
N ALA A 182 -8.85 19.71 10.83
CA ALA A 182 -9.57 18.48 10.48
C ALA A 182 -8.59 17.31 10.27
N PHE A 183 -7.53 17.52 9.49
CA PHE A 183 -6.50 16.53 9.19
C PHE A 183 -5.79 16.03 10.46
N MET A 184 -5.48 16.91 11.42
CA MET A 184 -4.86 16.51 12.69
C MET A 184 -5.70 15.56 13.56
N LYS A 185 -6.98 15.34 13.23
CA LYS A 185 -7.88 14.41 13.94
C LYS A 185 -7.99 13.05 13.25
N THR A 186 -7.23 12.84 12.18
CA THR A 186 -7.28 11.62 11.37
C THR A 186 -6.22 10.62 11.83
N GLU A 187 -6.48 9.33 11.62
CA GLU A 187 -5.50 8.27 11.90
C GLU A 187 -4.26 8.43 11.00
N GLU A 188 -4.41 8.97 9.80
CA GLU A 188 -3.32 9.27 8.87
C GLU A 188 -2.33 10.28 9.46
N TYR A 189 -2.82 11.32 10.14
CA TYR A 189 -1.95 12.26 10.82
C TYR A 189 -1.23 11.61 12.02
N ASP A 190 -1.90 10.76 12.78
CA ASP A 190 -1.28 10.05 13.90
C ASP A 190 -0.15 9.13 13.43
N VAL A 191 -0.36 8.38 12.33
CA VAL A 191 0.67 7.57 11.68
C VAL A 191 1.80 8.45 11.18
N ALA A 192 1.47 9.52 10.45
CA ALA A 192 2.47 10.44 9.88
C ALA A 192 3.33 11.10 10.96
N LYS A 193 2.74 11.42 12.12
CA LYS A 193 3.42 11.98 13.31
C LYS A 193 4.44 11.02 13.92
N VAL A 194 4.21 9.72 13.85
CA VAL A 194 5.18 8.70 14.26
C VAL A 194 6.28 8.58 13.20
N LEU A 195 5.89 8.45 11.93
CA LEU A 195 6.81 8.21 10.82
C LEU A 195 7.80 9.35 10.58
N ARG A 196 7.38 10.60 10.72
CA ARG A 196 8.27 11.78 10.58
C ARG A 196 9.45 11.78 11.55
N LYS A 197 9.36 11.03 12.66
CA LYS A 197 10.43 10.95 13.67
C LYS A 197 11.42 9.83 13.38
N ARG A 198 11.17 9.00 12.37
CA ARG A 198 12.07 7.90 12.04
C ARG A 198 13.39 8.44 11.51
N PRO A 199 14.51 7.87 11.98
CA PRO A 199 15.81 8.23 11.44
C PRO A 199 15.81 7.98 9.93
N VAL A 200 16.17 9.00 9.16
CA VAL A 200 16.37 8.88 7.73
C VAL A 200 17.63 8.06 7.52
N VAL A 201 17.49 6.84 7.00
CA VAL A 201 18.65 6.02 6.63
C VAL A 201 19.20 6.57 5.33
N THR A 202 20.38 7.19 5.37
CA THR A 202 21.02 7.73 4.18
C THR A 202 21.43 6.59 3.23
N GLU A 203 21.56 6.90 1.94
CA GLU A 203 22.07 5.93 0.96
C GLU A 203 23.45 5.39 1.36
N GLU A 204 24.31 6.22 1.97
CA GLU A 204 25.60 5.80 2.50
C GLU A 204 25.46 4.78 3.65
N GLN A 205 24.52 5.01 4.57
CA GLN A 205 24.21 4.09 5.66
C GLN A 205 23.64 2.77 5.15
N LYS A 206 22.74 2.81 4.15
CA LYS A 206 22.22 1.59 3.49
C LYS A 206 23.31 0.81 2.79
N GLN A 207 24.16 1.50 2.02
CA GLN A 207 25.30 0.85 1.36
C GLN A 207 26.28 0.27 2.37
N HIS A 208 26.53 0.96 3.49
CA HIS A 208 27.34 0.42 4.58
C HIS A 208 26.71 -0.84 5.19
N MET A 209 25.41 -0.81 5.48
CA MET A 209 24.66 -1.99 5.93
C MET A 209 24.78 -3.16 4.95
N PHE A 210 24.52 -2.95 3.66
CA PHE A 210 24.66 -4.01 2.65
C PHE A 210 26.09 -4.56 2.55
N ARG A 211 27.12 -3.71 2.70
CA ARG A 211 28.51 -4.17 2.78
C ARG A 211 28.73 -5.08 3.99
N GLN A 212 28.16 -4.75 5.15
CA GLN A 212 28.28 -5.58 6.36
C GLN A 212 27.50 -6.90 6.22
N MET A 213 26.33 -6.89 5.58
CA MET A 213 25.50 -8.08 5.32
C MET A 213 26.03 -8.99 4.21
N ARG A 214 26.88 -8.46 3.32
CA ARG A 214 27.34 -9.09 2.08
C ARG A 214 27.76 -10.54 2.24
N SER A 215 28.59 -10.85 3.24
CA SER A 215 29.07 -12.22 3.44
C SER A 215 27.95 -13.20 3.78
N GLY A 216 26.95 -12.73 4.54
CA GLY A 216 25.76 -13.51 4.90
C GLY A 216 24.86 -13.76 3.69
N LEU A 217 24.66 -12.76 2.84
CA LEU A 217 23.92 -12.87 1.58
C LEU A 217 24.62 -13.83 0.61
N GLU A 218 25.92 -13.67 0.38
CA GLU A 218 26.70 -14.51 -0.54
C GLU A 218 26.70 -15.99 -0.12
N ARG A 219 26.76 -16.30 1.19
CA ARG A 219 26.70 -17.70 1.69
C ARG A 219 25.36 -18.39 1.43
N ARG A 220 24.31 -17.64 1.15
CA ARG A 220 22.97 -18.18 0.87
C ARG A 220 22.67 -18.33 -0.60
N VAL A 221 23.57 -17.88 -1.47
CA VAL A 221 23.41 -18.04 -2.91
C VAL A 221 23.42 -19.53 -3.24
N ASP A 222 22.37 -19.99 -3.91
CA ASP A 222 22.23 -21.38 -4.31
C ASP A 222 23.39 -21.76 -5.24
N PRO A 223 24.12 -22.87 -4.98
CA PRO A 223 25.25 -23.28 -5.81
C PRO A 223 24.92 -23.40 -7.30
N LYS A 224 23.68 -23.75 -7.65
CA LYS A 224 23.23 -23.86 -9.05
C LYS A 224 23.23 -22.52 -9.77
N ILE A 225 23.01 -21.41 -9.06
CA ILE A 225 23.06 -20.06 -9.64
C ILE A 225 24.45 -19.43 -9.46
N ALA A 226 25.16 -19.74 -8.37
CA ALA A 226 26.48 -19.17 -8.06
C ALA A 226 27.54 -19.41 -9.15
N LYS A 227 27.45 -20.54 -9.86
CA LYS A 227 28.37 -20.91 -10.95
C LYS A 227 28.20 -20.07 -12.23
N ASN A 228 27.16 -19.25 -12.33
CA ASN A 228 26.89 -18.47 -13.53
C ASN A 228 27.71 -17.18 -13.53
N LYS A 229 28.13 -16.74 -14.72
CA LYS A 229 28.83 -15.46 -14.89
C LYS A 229 28.04 -14.29 -14.33
N ILE A 230 26.72 -14.34 -14.51
CA ILE A 230 25.77 -13.38 -13.96
C ILE A 230 24.55 -14.10 -13.38
N ALA A 231 24.08 -13.63 -12.23
CA ALA A 231 22.85 -14.08 -11.59
C ALA A 231 22.22 -12.93 -10.78
N ILE A 232 20.98 -13.10 -10.35
CA ILE A 232 20.29 -12.14 -9.47
C ILE A 232 19.94 -12.83 -8.16
N LEU A 233 20.21 -12.19 -7.03
CA LEU A 233 19.69 -12.55 -5.72
C LEU A 233 18.72 -11.45 -5.28
N ILE A 234 17.48 -11.82 -4.97
CA ILE A 234 16.49 -10.92 -4.38
C ILE A 234 16.28 -11.40 -2.96
N ASP A 235 16.44 -10.53 -1.98
CA ASP A 235 16.11 -10.82 -0.59
C ASP A 235 14.91 -9.98 -0.14
N ILE A 236 13.80 -10.66 0.13
CA ILE A 236 12.51 -10.04 0.38
C ILE A 236 12.52 -9.20 1.66
N PRO A 237 12.91 -9.72 2.86
CA PRO A 237 12.83 -8.94 4.09
C PRO A 237 13.73 -7.69 4.10
N SER A 238 14.87 -7.75 3.40
CA SER A 238 15.75 -6.58 3.26
C SER A 238 15.42 -5.66 2.09
N HIS A 239 14.34 -5.94 1.34
CA HIS A 239 13.89 -5.11 0.22
C HIS A 239 15.03 -4.83 -0.78
N SER A 240 15.80 -5.86 -1.11
CA SER A 240 17.03 -5.69 -1.87
C SER A 240 17.16 -6.67 -3.05
N LEU A 241 17.73 -6.17 -4.14
CA LEU A 241 18.13 -6.94 -5.30
C LEU A 241 19.63 -6.78 -5.50
N HIS A 242 20.33 -7.90 -5.62
CA HIS A 242 21.77 -7.96 -5.82
C HIS A 242 22.10 -8.61 -7.16
N ILE A 243 22.94 -7.94 -7.95
CA ILE A 243 23.56 -8.54 -9.13
C ILE A 243 24.78 -9.32 -8.67
N LEU A 244 24.81 -10.61 -8.98
CA LEU A 244 25.93 -11.51 -8.71
C LEU A 244 26.78 -11.64 -9.97
N LYS A 245 28.10 -11.46 -9.84
CA LYS A 245 29.10 -11.82 -10.86
C LYS A 245 29.95 -12.96 -10.30
N ASN A 246 29.92 -14.12 -10.95
CA ASN A 246 30.59 -15.34 -10.49
C ASN A 246 30.28 -15.69 -9.02
N GLY A 247 29.00 -15.61 -8.62
CA GLY A 247 28.53 -15.91 -7.27
C GLY A 247 28.85 -14.85 -6.21
N LYS A 248 29.46 -13.71 -6.58
CA LYS A 248 29.79 -12.60 -5.68
C LYS A 248 28.93 -11.37 -5.97
N ILE A 249 28.52 -10.65 -4.93
CA ILE A 249 27.69 -9.44 -5.10
C ILE A 249 28.49 -8.34 -5.80
N ALA A 250 28.12 -7.95 -7.00
CA ALA A 250 28.73 -6.83 -7.70
C ALA A 250 28.04 -5.51 -7.36
N GLU A 251 26.70 -5.51 -7.42
CA GLU A 251 25.87 -4.31 -7.35
C GLU A 251 24.59 -4.64 -6.54
N SER A 252 24.04 -3.64 -5.83
CA SER A 252 22.86 -3.78 -4.97
C SER A 252 21.89 -2.64 -5.22
N TYR A 253 20.60 -2.94 -5.24
CA TYR A 253 19.50 -2.01 -5.51
C TYR A 253 18.40 -2.20 -4.47
N GLU A 254 17.74 -1.10 -4.10
CA GLU A 254 16.51 -1.14 -3.30
C GLU A 254 15.34 -1.56 -4.20
N VAL A 255 14.49 -2.44 -3.67
CA VAL A 255 13.30 -2.92 -4.38
C VAL A 255 12.08 -2.94 -3.47
N ALA A 256 10.92 -2.67 -4.05
CA ALA A 256 9.62 -2.93 -3.45
C ALA A 256 9.17 -4.37 -3.76
N VAL A 257 8.53 -5.01 -2.79
CA VAL A 257 8.06 -6.40 -2.84
C VAL A 257 6.64 -6.46 -2.26
N ALA A 258 5.87 -7.52 -2.53
CA ALA A 258 4.54 -7.61 -1.94
C ALA A 258 4.61 -7.73 -0.42
N ASP A 259 3.70 -7.05 0.28
CA ASP A 259 3.52 -7.15 1.74
C ASP A 259 2.24 -7.92 2.13
N LYS A 260 1.38 -8.32 1.18
CA LYS A 260 0.07 -8.97 1.45
C LYS A 260 0.12 -10.49 1.40
N GLU A 261 -0.74 -11.11 2.21
CA GLU A 261 -0.97 -12.57 2.21
C GLU A 261 -1.44 -13.09 0.83
N ASP A 262 -2.34 -12.35 0.18
CA ASP A 262 -2.82 -12.63 -1.18
C ASP A 262 -1.95 -11.90 -2.22
N GLY A 263 -0.86 -12.54 -2.65
CA GLY A 263 0.05 -11.99 -3.68
C GLY A 263 1.53 -11.91 -3.27
N ARG A 264 1.98 -12.72 -2.31
CA ARG A 264 3.39 -12.77 -1.88
C ARG A 264 4.35 -12.99 -3.05
N THR A 265 5.51 -12.34 -2.98
CA THR A 265 6.64 -12.62 -3.85
C THR A 265 7.10 -14.07 -3.58
N PRO A 266 7.12 -14.95 -4.60
CA PRO A 266 7.42 -16.35 -4.38
C PRO A 266 8.91 -16.57 -4.09
N VAL A 267 9.22 -17.42 -3.11
CA VAL A 267 10.60 -17.82 -2.79
C VAL A 267 10.99 -19.02 -3.65
N GLY A 268 12.23 -19.03 -4.15
CA GLY A 268 12.76 -20.14 -4.93
C GLY A 268 13.72 -19.72 -6.03
N LEU A 269 13.92 -20.65 -6.98
CA LEU A 269 14.80 -20.45 -8.13
C LEU A 269 13.99 -20.19 -9.40
N PHE A 270 14.39 -19.16 -10.11
CA PHE A 270 13.77 -18.63 -11.30
C PHE A 270 14.82 -18.32 -12.36
N ARG A 271 14.36 -17.85 -13.51
CA ARG A 271 15.17 -17.22 -14.55
C ARG A 271 14.41 -16.10 -15.22
N ILE A 272 15.13 -15.18 -15.83
CA ILE A 272 14.56 -14.17 -16.73
C ILE A 272 14.06 -14.87 -17.99
N ALA A 273 12.74 -14.93 -18.17
CA ALA A 273 12.09 -15.61 -19.29
C ALA A 273 11.96 -14.71 -20.51
N GLU A 274 11.50 -13.48 -20.27
CA GLU A 274 11.18 -12.44 -21.25
C GLU A 274 11.66 -11.10 -20.71
N LYS A 275 11.91 -10.17 -21.61
CA LYS A 275 12.38 -8.82 -21.33
C LYS A 275 11.69 -7.87 -22.28
N THR A 276 10.98 -6.87 -21.74
CA THR A 276 10.24 -5.92 -22.55
C THR A 276 10.68 -4.51 -22.20
N LYS A 277 10.98 -3.71 -23.23
CA LYS A 277 11.08 -2.26 -23.10
C LYS A 277 9.71 -1.67 -23.39
N ASP A 278 9.32 -0.64 -22.65
CA ASP A 278 8.03 0.03 -22.75
C ASP A 278 6.87 -0.99 -22.68
N PRO A 279 6.74 -1.72 -21.56
CA PRO A 279 5.75 -2.79 -21.45
C PRO A 279 4.32 -2.25 -21.36
N TRP A 280 3.38 -2.98 -21.94
CA TRP A 280 1.96 -2.80 -21.66
C TRP A 280 1.64 -3.40 -20.29
N TRP A 281 0.99 -2.64 -19.42
CA TRP A 281 0.51 -3.18 -18.16
C TRP A 281 -0.88 -3.78 -18.33
N ASN A 282 -0.98 -5.09 -18.06
CA ASN A 282 -2.23 -5.83 -18.19
C ASN A 282 -2.84 -6.04 -16.81
N LEU A 283 -3.93 -5.33 -16.53
CA LEU A 283 -4.71 -5.48 -15.31
C LEU A 283 -5.49 -6.81 -15.33
N THR A 284 -5.78 -7.37 -14.17
CA THR A 284 -6.82 -8.38 -13.98
C THR A 284 -8.19 -7.72 -13.96
N ASP A 285 -9.27 -8.51 -14.13
CA ASP A 285 -10.64 -7.95 -14.08
C ASP A 285 -10.96 -7.32 -12.72
N GLY A 286 -10.41 -7.90 -11.65
CA GLY A 286 -10.48 -7.32 -10.30
C GLY A 286 -9.78 -5.97 -10.21
N GLU A 287 -8.60 -5.83 -10.82
CA GLU A 287 -7.85 -4.57 -10.82
C GLU A 287 -8.51 -3.49 -11.66
N VAL A 288 -9.13 -3.84 -12.80
CA VAL A 288 -9.93 -2.88 -13.58
C VAL A 288 -11.11 -2.39 -12.74
N ALA A 289 -11.78 -3.28 -12.02
CA ALA A 289 -12.89 -2.91 -11.14
C ALA A 289 -12.43 -2.04 -9.96
N ASP A 290 -11.26 -2.35 -9.37
CA ASP A 290 -10.63 -1.56 -8.32
C ASP A 290 -10.26 -0.16 -8.84
N ALA A 291 -9.64 -0.08 -10.01
CA ALA A 291 -9.16 1.16 -10.58
C ALA A 291 -10.29 2.11 -11.01
N LYS A 292 -11.36 1.56 -11.61
CA LYS A 292 -12.56 2.33 -11.95
C LYS A 292 -13.22 2.93 -10.71
N ARG A 293 -13.24 2.16 -9.64
CA ARG A 293 -13.84 2.51 -8.36
C ARG A 293 -13.01 3.51 -7.57
N GLU A 294 -11.69 3.42 -7.69
CA GLU A 294 -10.74 4.37 -7.11
C GLU A 294 -10.52 5.59 -8.03
N GLY A 295 -11.08 5.57 -9.24
CA GLY A 295 -11.10 6.70 -10.16
C GLY A 295 -9.75 7.05 -10.78
N TRP A 296 -8.73 6.19 -10.66
CA TRP A 296 -7.41 6.44 -11.24
C TRP A 296 -7.25 5.85 -12.65
N TRP A 297 -8.12 4.92 -13.05
CA TRP A 297 -8.16 4.39 -14.41
C TRP A 297 -9.58 3.97 -14.82
N THR A 298 -10.07 4.52 -15.93
CA THR A 298 -11.38 4.18 -16.51
C THR A 298 -11.27 3.45 -17.85
N GLY A 299 -10.04 3.26 -18.33
CA GLY A 299 -9.74 2.67 -19.64
C GLY A 299 -9.89 1.15 -19.68
N THR A 300 -9.27 0.56 -20.70
CA THR A 300 -9.33 -0.90 -20.94
C THR A 300 -8.48 -1.69 -19.95
N ARG A 301 -8.51 -3.02 -20.06
CA ARG A 301 -7.65 -3.93 -19.27
C ARG A 301 -6.15 -3.70 -19.50
N ARG A 302 -5.76 -2.97 -20.55
CA ARG A 302 -4.37 -2.74 -20.93
C ARG A 302 -4.06 -1.25 -20.83
N ILE A 303 -3.09 -0.92 -19.97
CA ILE A 303 -2.53 0.43 -19.87
C ILE A 303 -1.33 0.49 -20.82
N PRO A 304 -1.31 1.44 -21.78
CA PRO A 304 -0.22 1.58 -22.73
C PRO A 304 1.06 2.06 -22.02
N PRO A 305 2.22 1.88 -22.66
CA PRO A 305 3.46 2.48 -22.20
C PRO A 305 3.32 4.01 -22.15
N SER A 306 3.71 4.59 -21.01
CA SER A 306 3.74 6.02 -20.78
C SER A 306 4.63 6.31 -19.57
N PRO A 307 5.06 7.57 -19.35
CA PRO A 307 5.75 7.97 -18.11
C PRO A 307 4.93 7.68 -16.83
N ASP A 308 3.63 7.47 -17.01
CA ASP A 308 2.62 7.28 -15.97
C ASP A 308 2.27 5.80 -15.78
N ASN A 309 2.94 4.90 -16.48
CA ASN A 309 2.70 3.46 -16.38
C ASN A 309 3.39 2.92 -15.11
N PRO A 310 2.65 2.33 -14.16
CA PRO A 310 3.23 1.81 -12.91
C PRO A 310 4.24 0.66 -13.08
N MET A 311 4.30 0.01 -14.24
CA MET A 311 5.37 -0.96 -14.56
C MET A 311 6.72 -0.30 -14.86
N GLY A 312 6.74 1.02 -15.10
CA GLY A 312 7.91 1.75 -15.55
C GLY A 312 8.34 1.38 -16.98
N PRO A 313 9.53 1.82 -17.40
CA PRO A 313 9.99 1.69 -18.79
C PRO A 313 10.52 0.30 -19.17
N TYR A 314 10.71 -0.60 -18.20
CA TYR A 314 11.26 -1.93 -18.45
C TYR A 314 10.62 -2.99 -17.54
N ASP A 315 10.37 -4.17 -18.10
CA ASP A 315 10.02 -5.37 -17.34
C ASP A 315 10.87 -6.58 -17.72
N MET A 316 10.98 -7.52 -16.77
CA MET A 316 11.63 -8.79 -16.96
C MET A 316 10.80 -9.88 -16.29
N ARG A 317 10.17 -10.73 -17.10
CA ARG A 317 9.29 -11.79 -16.61
C ARG A 317 10.08 -12.92 -15.97
N LEU A 318 9.64 -13.38 -14.81
CA LEU A 318 10.22 -14.52 -14.13
C LEU A 318 9.57 -15.83 -14.59
N LYS A 319 10.39 -16.88 -14.70
CA LYS A 319 9.94 -18.25 -14.89
C LYS A 319 10.57 -19.14 -13.85
N GLN A 320 9.75 -19.90 -13.14
CA GLN A 320 10.24 -20.84 -12.13
C GLN A 320 11.08 -21.95 -12.81
N TRP A 321 12.16 -22.35 -12.16
CA TRP A 321 12.95 -23.48 -12.65
C TRP A 321 12.14 -24.78 -12.66
N GLY A 322 12.20 -25.50 -13.78
CA GLY A 322 11.40 -26.72 -13.98
C GLY A 322 9.88 -26.48 -14.11
N GLY A 323 9.42 -25.24 -14.11
CA GLY A 323 8.00 -24.88 -14.15
C GLY A 323 7.60 -24.01 -15.34
N SER A 324 6.34 -23.56 -15.31
CA SER A 324 5.77 -22.63 -16.29
C SER A 324 6.19 -21.18 -16.02
N SER A 325 6.06 -20.31 -17.04
CA SER A 325 6.23 -18.87 -16.85
C SER A 325 5.23 -18.36 -15.80
N THR A 326 5.68 -17.44 -14.95
CA THR A 326 4.82 -16.85 -13.91
C THR A 326 4.27 -15.50 -14.38
N ASN A 327 3.38 -14.89 -13.60
CA ASN A 327 2.99 -13.50 -13.78
C ASN A 327 3.76 -12.57 -12.84
N TYR A 328 4.96 -12.97 -12.42
CA TYR A 328 5.85 -12.16 -11.60
C TYR A 328 6.96 -11.55 -12.46
N PHE A 329 7.26 -10.29 -12.20
CA PHE A 329 8.21 -9.50 -12.97
C PHE A 329 9.21 -8.81 -12.05
N ILE A 330 10.42 -8.58 -12.56
CA ILE A 330 11.28 -7.51 -12.07
C ILE A 330 11.03 -6.32 -13.01
N HIS A 331 10.55 -5.19 -12.49
CA HIS A 331 10.16 -4.06 -13.32
C HIS A 331 10.56 -2.72 -12.70
N GLY A 332 10.41 -1.62 -13.44
CA GLY A 332 10.61 -0.27 -12.91
C GLY A 332 9.44 0.19 -12.04
N THR A 333 9.38 1.46 -11.71
CA THR A 333 8.19 2.06 -11.11
C THR A 333 7.94 3.37 -11.82
N ASP A 334 6.70 3.86 -11.84
CA ASP A 334 6.56 5.29 -12.11
C ASP A 334 7.04 6.07 -10.86
N SER A 335 7.59 7.25 -11.10
CA SER A 335 8.16 8.11 -10.04
C SER A 335 7.11 8.69 -9.09
N ARG A 336 5.82 8.41 -9.30
CA ARG A 336 4.67 9.01 -8.59
C ARG A 336 3.93 8.00 -7.70
N HIS A 337 4.13 6.70 -7.93
CA HIS A 337 3.64 5.59 -7.12
C HIS A 337 4.75 5.17 -6.15
N THR A 338 4.61 5.60 -4.91
CA THR A 338 5.52 5.31 -3.81
C THR A 338 5.20 3.97 -3.11
N ASP A 339 4.63 3.03 -3.86
CA ASP A 339 4.09 1.82 -3.28
C ASP A 339 5.16 0.76 -3.08
N TYR A 340 5.63 0.66 -1.84
CA TYR A 340 6.50 -0.43 -1.40
C TYR A 340 5.84 -1.81 -1.48
N SER A 341 4.52 -1.87 -1.68
CA SER A 341 3.72 -3.09 -1.85
C SER A 341 3.41 -3.35 -3.32
N THR A 342 4.04 -4.37 -3.89
CA THR A 342 3.61 -4.94 -5.17
C THR A 342 2.53 -6.01 -4.96
N ARG A 343 1.91 -6.52 -6.04
CA ARG A 343 1.10 -7.76 -6.01
C ARG A 343 1.95 -9.00 -6.34
N GLY A 344 3.20 -9.00 -5.88
CA GLY A 344 4.14 -10.11 -5.87
C GLY A 344 5.29 -9.98 -6.86
N CYS A 345 5.24 -8.96 -7.71
CA CYS A 345 6.38 -8.54 -8.53
C CYS A 345 7.48 -7.90 -7.67
N VAL A 346 8.63 -7.63 -8.27
CA VAL A 346 9.73 -6.91 -7.64
C VAL A 346 9.93 -5.62 -8.42
N SER A 347 9.58 -4.50 -7.80
CA SER A 347 9.71 -3.18 -8.41
C SER A 347 11.03 -2.55 -7.99
N VAL A 348 11.88 -2.19 -8.94
CA VAL A 348 13.15 -1.54 -8.68
C VAL A 348 12.90 -0.07 -8.37
N TRP A 349 13.33 0.32 -7.18
CA TRP A 349 12.98 1.61 -6.59
C TRP A 349 13.90 2.73 -7.08
N ARG A 350 13.41 3.98 -6.96
CA ARG A 350 14.19 5.24 -6.91
C ARG A 350 14.79 5.85 -8.19
N ASP A 351 14.91 5.16 -9.32
CA ASP A 351 15.29 5.80 -10.60
C ASP A 351 15.07 4.83 -11.78
N ASP A 352 14.47 5.30 -12.88
CA ASP A 352 14.35 4.54 -14.13
C ASP A 352 15.71 4.07 -14.65
N LYS A 353 16.79 4.80 -14.33
CA LYS A 353 18.16 4.42 -14.69
C LYS A 353 18.60 3.11 -14.05
N TYR A 354 18.11 2.76 -12.85
CA TYR A 354 18.49 1.52 -12.19
C TYR A 354 17.87 0.31 -12.88
N ILE A 355 16.57 0.36 -13.17
CA ILE A 355 15.93 -0.73 -13.92
C ILE A 355 16.50 -0.80 -15.34
N GLU A 356 16.77 0.33 -16.00
CA GLU A 356 17.41 0.35 -17.32
C GLU A 356 18.77 -0.32 -17.30
N HIS A 357 19.60 -0.01 -16.30
CA HIS A 357 20.91 -0.60 -16.14
C HIS A 357 20.83 -2.11 -15.88
N ILE A 358 19.99 -2.54 -14.95
CA ILE A 358 19.75 -3.97 -14.70
C ILE A 358 19.27 -4.65 -15.99
N PHE A 359 18.30 -4.06 -16.69
CA PHE A 359 17.76 -4.58 -17.94
C PHE A 359 18.85 -4.73 -19.00
N LYS A 360 19.76 -3.76 -19.18
CA LYS A 360 20.87 -3.89 -20.14
C LYS A 360 21.88 -4.95 -19.71
N LEU A 361 22.15 -5.04 -18.41
CA LEU A 361 23.18 -5.91 -17.85
C LEU A 361 22.79 -7.40 -17.85
N VAL A 362 21.53 -7.75 -17.55
CA VAL A 362 21.12 -9.14 -17.37
C VAL A 362 20.51 -9.73 -18.66
N PRO A 363 21.12 -10.75 -19.28
CA PRO A 363 20.54 -11.39 -20.46
C PRO A 363 19.31 -12.24 -20.11
N ARG A 364 18.49 -12.57 -21.12
CA ARG A 364 17.45 -13.60 -21.01
C ARG A 364 18.09 -14.93 -20.60
N GLY A 365 17.43 -15.67 -19.72
CA GLY A 365 17.94 -16.92 -19.15
C GLY A 365 18.78 -16.72 -17.88
N THR A 366 19.15 -15.48 -17.53
CA THR A 366 19.86 -15.18 -16.27
C THR A 366 19.11 -15.82 -15.09
N PRO A 367 19.78 -16.64 -14.27
CA PRO A 367 19.15 -17.24 -13.10
C PRO A 367 18.89 -16.20 -12.02
N VAL A 368 17.78 -16.39 -11.32
CA VAL A 368 17.31 -15.52 -10.24
C VAL A 368 17.00 -16.40 -9.03
N GLN A 369 17.55 -16.06 -7.87
CA GLN A 369 17.14 -16.63 -6.60
C GLN A 369 16.34 -15.57 -5.84
N ILE A 370 15.14 -15.94 -5.41
CA ILE A 370 14.35 -15.14 -4.48
C ILE A 370 14.46 -15.81 -3.12
N ALA A 371 15.05 -15.11 -2.17
CA ALA A 371 15.31 -15.54 -0.81
C ALA A 371 14.44 -14.78 0.19
N TYR A 372 14.33 -15.36 1.38
CA TYR A 372 13.57 -14.80 2.49
C TYR A 372 14.38 -15.00 3.78
N GLU A 373 15.31 -14.09 4.04
CA GLU A 373 16.14 -14.08 5.24
C GLU A 373 16.02 -12.74 5.97
N SER A 374 15.73 -12.80 7.27
CA SER A 374 15.55 -11.61 8.10
C SER A 374 16.74 -11.34 9.01
N ILE A 375 17.68 -12.27 9.18
CA ILE A 375 18.72 -12.14 10.20
C ILE A 375 20.12 -12.28 9.59
N TYR A 376 20.93 -11.23 9.76
CA TYR A 376 22.29 -11.13 9.24
C TYR A 376 23.28 -10.73 10.32
N VAL A 377 24.31 -11.56 10.52
CA VAL A 377 25.48 -11.19 11.33
C VAL A 377 26.54 -10.61 10.40
N SER A 378 27.06 -9.42 10.74
CA SER A 378 28.11 -8.77 9.95
C SER A 378 29.38 -9.62 9.90
N ALA A 379 30.16 -9.48 8.83
CA ALA A 379 31.37 -10.29 8.62
C ALA A 379 32.41 -10.13 9.75
N ASP A 380 32.55 -8.91 10.27
CA ASP A 380 33.41 -8.56 11.41
C ASP A 380 32.80 -8.90 12.78
N LYS A 381 31.58 -9.46 12.79
CA LYS A 381 30.80 -9.80 13.98
C LYS A 381 30.59 -8.61 14.93
N SER A 382 30.55 -7.39 14.41
CA SER A 382 30.27 -6.18 15.20
C SER A 382 28.79 -5.86 15.28
N LYS A 383 27.97 -6.34 14.33
CA LYS A 383 26.54 -6.04 14.26
C LYS A 383 25.70 -7.24 13.87
N LEU A 384 24.49 -7.28 14.42
CA LEU A 384 23.39 -8.14 14.01
C LEU A 384 22.30 -7.26 13.39
N TYR A 385 21.87 -7.58 12.18
CA TYR A 385 20.72 -6.96 11.53
C TYR A 385 19.53 -7.90 11.61
N ILE A 386 18.37 -7.34 12.00
CA ILE A 386 17.10 -8.05 12.11
C ILE A 386 16.09 -7.26 11.27
N PHE A 387 15.57 -7.86 10.21
CA PHE A 387 14.53 -7.31 9.33
C PHE A 387 13.16 -7.88 9.72
N ALA A 388 12.10 -7.13 9.50
CA ALA A 388 10.74 -7.58 9.81
C ALA A 388 10.35 -8.84 9.00
N ASP A 389 9.72 -9.81 9.66
CA ASP A 389 9.07 -10.93 8.98
C ASP A 389 7.72 -10.52 8.38
N ILE A 390 7.78 -9.80 7.25
CA ILE A 390 6.61 -9.23 6.56
C ILE A 390 5.58 -10.29 6.11
N TYR A 391 5.94 -11.58 6.07
CA TYR A 391 5.06 -12.71 5.75
C TYR A 391 4.69 -13.58 6.96
N GLY A 392 5.11 -13.21 8.18
CA GLY A 392 4.78 -13.93 9.41
C GLY A 392 5.17 -15.42 9.37
N ARG A 393 6.32 -15.75 8.78
CA ARG A 393 6.86 -17.11 8.70
C ARG A 393 7.56 -17.59 9.98
N GLY A 394 7.65 -16.75 11.02
CA GLY A 394 8.35 -17.02 12.27
C GLY A 394 9.87 -17.02 12.13
N ILE A 395 10.42 -16.26 11.17
CA ILE A 395 11.86 -16.31 10.85
C ILE A 395 12.72 -15.29 11.62
N ASP A 396 12.11 -14.39 12.37
CA ASP A 396 12.73 -13.37 13.20
C ASP A 396 12.61 -13.68 14.70
N THR A 397 12.43 -14.96 15.09
CA THR A 397 12.32 -15.33 16.51
C THR A 397 13.64 -15.23 17.27
N ALA A 398 13.56 -14.93 18.57
CA ALA A 398 14.73 -14.89 19.46
C ALA A 398 15.56 -16.19 19.39
N ALA A 399 14.89 -17.36 19.38
CA ALA A 399 15.56 -18.66 19.26
C ALA A 399 16.44 -18.75 18.01
N ARG A 400 15.94 -18.34 16.85
CA ARG A 400 16.69 -18.35 15.59
C ARG A 400 17.80 -17.30 15.56
N ILE A 401 17.59 -16.14 16.17
CA ILE A 401 18.63 -15.12 16.35
C ILE A 401 19.79 -15.69 17.17
N TYR A 402 19.50 -16.28 18.33
CA TYR A 402 20.53 -16.86 19.20
C TYR A 402 21.24 -18.03 18.52
N GLU A 403 20.53 -18.86 17.77
CA GLU A 403 21.14 -19.93 16.97
C GLU A 403 22.12 -19.34 15.94
N LYS A 404 21.73 -18.30 15.20
CA LYS A 404 22.61 -17.62 14.23
C LYS A 404 23.82 -16.99 14.88
N LEU A 405 23.67 -16.34 16.04
CA LEU A 405 24.78 -15.77 16.80
C LEU A 405 25.76 -16.88 17.24
N LYS A 406 25.24 -17.98 17.78
CA LYS A 406 26.05 -19.14 18.18
C LYS A 406 26.80 -19.75 16.99
N ASN A 407 26.13 -19.95 15.85
CA ASN A 407 26.73 -20.47 14.63
C ASN A 407 27.78 -19.52 14.04
N ALA A 408 27.62 -18.21 14.26
CA ALA A 408 28.63 -17.21 13.93
C ALA A 408 29.80 -17.16 14.94
N GLY A 409 29.75 -17.93 16.02
CA GLY A 409 30.76 -17.91 17.09
C GLY A 409 30.70 -16.64 17.95
N VAL A 410 29.53 -16.01 18.05
CA VAL A 410 29.29 -14.85 18.92
C VAL A 410 28.78 -15.35 20.26
N ARG A 411 29.47 -14.99 21.34
CA ARG A 411 29.00 -15.26 22.71
C ARG A 411 27.90 -14.27 23.06
N ILE A 412 26.76 -14.77 23.50
CA ILE A 412 25.62 -13.94 23.91
C ILE A 412 25.90 -13.43 25.33
N THR A 413 26.20 -12.13 25.45
CA THR A 413 26.31 -11.44 26.75
C THR A 413 24.95 -10.88 27.18
N PRO A 414 24.77 -10.47 28.45
CA PRO A 414 23.55 -9.79 28.89
C PRO A 414 23.20 -8.53 28.06
N GLU A 415 24.20 -7.80 27.58
CA GLU A 415 24.03 -6.61 26.74
C GLU A 415 23.49 -6.99 25.35
N ILE A 416 24.04 -8.05 24.75
CA ILE A 416 23.56 -8.58 23.46
C ILE A 416 22.13 -9.12 23.61
N ASP A 417 21.85 -9.87 24.68
CA ASP A 417 20.51 -10.39 24.96
C ASP A 417 19.48 -9.25 25.11
N LYS A 418 19.83 -8.22 25.87
CA LYS A 418 19.01 -7.01 26.01
C LYS A 418 18.79 -6.32 24.66
N GLY A 419 19.85 -6.17 23.86
CA GLY A 419 19.77 -5.57 22.53
C GLY A 419 18.89 -6.36 21.56
N VAL A 420 18.96 -7.69 21.58
CA VAL A 420 18.08 -8.56 20.79
C VAL A 420 16.62 -8.40 21.22
N LYS A 421 16.33 -8.38 22.52
CA LYS A 421 14.97 -8.19 23.03
C LYS A 421 14.39 -6.81 22.68
N ASP A 422 15.20 -5.75 22.78
CA ASP A 422 14.80 -4.40 22.35
C ASP A 422 14.55 -4.33 20.84
N ALA A 423 15.42 -4.96 20.05
CA ALA A 423 15.22 -5.03 18.61
C ALA A 423 13.92 -5.77 18.27
N LEU A 424 13.63 -6.90 18.91
CA LEU A 424 12.41 -7.68 18.67
C LEU A 424 11.12 -7.02 19.14
N SER A 425 11.18 -6.09 20.10
CA SER A 425 9.99 -5.32 20.50
C SER A 425 9.70 -4.16 19.54
N ARG A 426 10.65 -3.82 18.65
CA ARG A 426 10.59 -2.68 17.73
C ARG A 426 10.58 -3.07 16.25
N VAL A 427 11.13 -4.23 15.91
CA VAL A 427 10.98 -4.85 14.58
C VAL A 427 9.65 -5.57 14.57
N GLY A 428 8.78 -5.15 13.67
CA GLY A 428 7.47 -5.76 13.51
C GLY A 428 6.87 -5.37 12.17
N SER A 429 5.73 -5.98 11.85
CA SER A 429 5.05 -5.78 10.57
C SER A 429 4.15 -4.53 10.56
N ASP A 430 4.12 -3.74 11.63
CA ASP A 430 3.34 -2.50 11.70
C ASP A 430 4.16 -1.32 11.16
N ILE A 431 3.50 -0.33 10.57
CA ILE A 431 4.17 0.88 10.07
C ILE A 431 4.76 1.74 11.19
N ARG A 432 4.41 1.48 12.45
CA ARG A 432 5.02 2.08 13.63
C ARG A 432 6.34 1.41 14.00
N ASP A 433 6.57 0.19 13.54
CA ASP A 433 7.76 -0.63 13.81
C ASP A 433 8.87 -0.39 12.77
N GLU A 434 10.13 -0.34 13.22
CA GLU A 434 11.23 -0.13 12.30
C GLU A 434 11.36 -1.32 11.34
N PRO A 435 11.54 -1.07 10.02
CA PRO A 435 11.59 -2.16 9.03
C PRO A 435 12.77 -3.11 9.28
N TRP A 436 13.78 -2.62 10.00
CA TRP A 436 14.88 -3.40 10.50
C TRP A 436 15.51 -2.73 11.72
N MET A 437 16.23 -3.50 12.52
CA MET A 437 17.02 -3.04 13.66
C MET A 437 18.45 -3.58 13.54
N ALA A 438 19.41 -2.80 14.05
CA ALA A 438 20.78 -3.25 14.23
C ALA A 438 21.13 -3.35 15.72
N VAL A 439 21.70 -4.47 16.13
CA VAL A 439 22.19 -4.72 17.49
C VAL A 439 23.72 -4.75 17.45
N ALA A 440 24.36 -3.96 18.30
CA ALA A 440 25.81 -4.02 18.49
C ALA A 440 26.19 -5.32 19.21
N LEU A 441 27.24 -5.98 18.70
CA LEU A 441 27.76 -7.25 19.22
C LEU A 441 29.14 -7.11 19.88
N LYS A 442 29.72 -5.91 19.82
CA LYS A 442 31.05 -5.55 20.35
C LYS A 442 31.00 -4.20 21.03
#